data_AF-A0A397ZN01-F1
#
_entry.id   AF-A0A397ZN01-F1
#
_cell.length_a   1.000
_cell.length_b   1.000
_cell.length_c   1.000
_cell.angle_alpha   90.00
_cell.angle_beta   90.00
_cell.angle_gamma   90.00
#
_symmetry.space_group_name_H-M   'P 1'
#
loop_
_entity.id
_entity.type
_entity.pdbx_description
1 polymer ?
#
loop_
_entity_poly.entity_id
_entity_poly.type
_entity_poly.pdbx_seq_one_letter_code
_entity_poly.pdbx_strand_id
1 'polypeptide(L)'
;MESLIKSQHAQKQAGYSSKTSGTEIIPATTGLTMSSDESMMLKLVQQTHSPDAPREEELWRRETFTLNLIVDGIDAVIFNWINPGNYIFLYGGDDLDWIRRFTMAAKATAKDSNVKLEMAYVGKRNHSHREQIRRISEAVRAENLSHSWAEPALMWFFWARLESMLYSKIQLGKSDDHDEVMQGIKKILSYDKLGGWALLSKGAEIVMITHGVIERTVTVYDRTWKTHVPTKGYSKAMYDHHHDEVLRETGHPCAHFDFHITARSGRIPEKMNCFECHRPMEKYMSFACCHDEKLLDQDENYNF
;
A
#
# COMPACT_ATOMS: atom_id res chain seq x y z
N MET A 1 -26.43 15.97 37.83
CA MET A 1 -25.97 15.69 39.19
C MET A 1 -24.78 14.76 39.04
N GLU A 2 -23.56 15.29 39.08
CA GLU A 2 -22.66 15.35 40.26
C GLU A 2 -21.73 14.12 40.29
N SER A 3 -20.40 14.18 40.44
CA SER A 3 -19.44 15.32 40.49
C SER A 3 -18.17 14.96 39.69
N LEU A 4 -17.26 15.82 39.21
CA LEU A 4 -16.82 17.22 39.48
C LEU A 4 -15.77 17.46 40.60
N ILE A 5 -14.54 17.75 40.14
CA ILE A 5 -13.42 18.50 40.77
C ILE A 5 -12.54 17.82 41.86
N LYS A 6 -11.26 17.60 41.51
CA LYS A 6 -9.99 18.05 42.19
C LYS A 6 -8.82 17.20 41.64
N SER A 7 -7.62 17.71 41.37
CA SER A 7 -7.01 19.00 41.74
C SER A 7 -5.93 19.47 40.74
N GLN A 8 -5.94 20.76 40.43
CA GLN A 8 -4.70 21.53 40.23
C GLN A 8 -4.51 22.38 41.49
N HIS A 9 -3.32 22.33 42.11
CA HIS A 9 -2.63 23.47 42.73
C HIS A 9 -1.44 23.00 43.57
N ALA A 10 -0.23 23.18 43.04
CA ALA A 10 0.99 23.39 43.82
C ALA A 10 1.98 24.15 42.93
N GLN A 11 2.02 25.48 43.06
CA GLN A 11 2.95 26.34 42.31
C GLN A 11 3.58 27.35 43.26
N LYS A 12 4.92 27.49 43.16
CA LYS A 12 5.77 28.42 43.94
C LYS A 12 5.96 27.97 45.42
N GLN A 13 7.11 28.14 46.07
CA GLN A 13 8.21 29.08 45.82
C GLN A 13 9.60 28.46 46.06
N ALA A 14 10.57 28.81 45.23
CA ALA A 14 11.96 29.15 45.61
C ALA A 14 12.66 29.66 44.34
N GLY A 15 13.28 30.84 44.39
CA GLY A 15 14.04 31.39 43.26
C GLY A 15 15.49 31.66 43.67
N TYR A 16 16.36 31.74 42.66
CA TYR A 16 17.35 32.82 42.40
C TYR A 16 18.62 32.26 41.72
N SER A 17 18.89 32.65 40.46
CA SER A 17 20.14 33.32 40.05
C SER A 17 20.44 33.22 38.53
N SER A 18 20.79 34.38 37.95
CA SER A 18 21.74 34.62 36.85
C SER A 18 21.74 33.81 35.53
N LYS A 19 21.24 34.48 34.48
CA LYS A 19 21.90 34.75 33.17
C LYS A 19 22.88 33.71 32.57
N THR A 20 22.57 33.25 31.35
CA THR A 20 23.30 33.63 30.10
C THR A 20 22.41 33.43 28.87
N SER A 21 22.70 34.18 27.80
CA SER A 21 21.97 34.14 26.52
C SER A 21 22.52 33.10 25.56
N GLY A 22 21.66 32.30 24.95
CA GLY A 22 21.97 31.43 23.82
C GLY A 22 20.71 31.19 23.00
N THR A 23 20.66 31.68 21.76
CA THR A 23 19.50 31.56 20.88
C THR A 23 19.59 30.26 20.09
N GLU A 24 19.00 29.18 20.59
CA GLU A 24 18.77 27.97 19.79
C GLU A 24 17.36 27.98 19.18
N ILE A 25 17.32 27.96 17.86
CA ILE A 25 16.08 27.78 17.10
C ILE A 25 15.78 26.28 17.10
N ILE A 26 14.87 25.87 17.99
CA ILE A 26 14.35 24.50 18.01
C ILE A 26 13.53 24.28 16.73
N PRO A 27 13.89 23.32 15.86
CA PRO A 27 13.02 22.93 14.75
C PRO A 27 11.74 22.34 15.32
N ALA A 28 10.58 22.80 14.85
CA ALA A 28 9.30 22.24 15.26
C ALA A 28 9.15 20.83 14.69
N THR A 29 9.63 19.82 15.42
CA THR A 29 9.32 18.41 15.15
C THR A 29 7.83 18.22 15.36
N THR A 30 7.05 18.30 14.28
CA THR A 30 5.68 17.80 14.25
C THR A 30 5.72 16.29 14.45
N GLY A 31 5.69 15.87 15.72
CA GLY A 31 5.62 14.48 16.09
C GLY A 31 4.34 13.88 15.54
N LEU A 32 4.47 12.96 14.57
CA LEU A 32 3.42 12.05 14.18
C LEU A 32 3.10 11.15 15.39
N THR A 33 2.12 11.55 16.20
CA THR A 33 1.58 10.71 17.27
C THR A 33 0.74 9.62 16.64
N MET A 34 1.40 8.53 16.25
CA MET A 34 0.74 7.27 15.88
C MET A 34 -0.23 6.84 16.98
N SER A 35 -1.35 6.24 16.60
CA SER A 35 -2.28 5.67 17.59
C SER A 35 -1.58 4.61 18.45
N SER A 36 -2.07 4.42 19.68
CA SER A 36 -1.60 3.36 20.59
C SER A 36 -1.54 2.01 19.87
N ASP A 37 -2.58 1.72 19.09
CA ASP A 37 -2.79 0.47 18.35
C ASP A 37 -1.82 0.33 17.16
N GLU A 38 -1.47 1.42 16.47
CA GLU A 38 -0.47 1.39 15.40
C GLU A 38 0.95 1.18 15.95
N SER A 39 1.30 1.83 17.07
CA SER A 39 2.59 1.58 17.74
C SER A 39 2.70 0.14 18.22
N MET A 40 1.55 -0.48 18.55
CA MET A 40 1.43 -1.86 19.01
C MET A 40 1.59 -2.86 17.86
N MET A 41 1.04 -2.58 16.68
CA MET A 41 1.28 -3.38 15.46
C MET A 41 2.76 -3.35 15.03
N LEU A 42 3.46 -2.22 15.20
CA LEU A 42 4.92 -2.16 15.00
C LEU A 42 5.72 -2.92 16.09
N LYS A 43 5.27 -2.90 17.35
CA LYS A 43 5.92 -3.64 18.46
C LYS A 43 5.78 -5.16 18.34
N LEU A 44 4.68 -5.65 17.75
CA LEU A 44 4.44 -7.09 17.51
C LEU A 44 5.51 -7.75 16.62
N VAL A 45 6.29 -6.98 15.86
CA VAL A 45 7.37 -7.49 14.99
C VAL A 45 8.59 -8.02 15.80
N GLN A 46 8.73 -7.67 17.08
CA GLN A 46 9.98 -7.90 17.84
C GLN A 46 9.98 -9.06 18.86
N GLN A 47 8.88 -9.79 19.08
CA GLN A 47 8.81 -10.79 20.16
C GLN A 47 8.49 -12.22 19.70
N THR A 48 9.22 -13.19 20.26
CA THR A 48 9.30 -14.58 19.78
C THR A 48 8.18 -15.51 20.26
N HIS A 49 7.25 -15.05 21.07
CA HIS A 49 5.89 -15.61 21.17
C HIS A 49 5.01 -14.48 21.68
N SER A 50 3.99 -14.08 20.91
CA SER A 50 3.07 -13.01 21.33
C SER A 50 2.15 -13.56 22.43
N PRO A 51 2.22 -13.08 23.69
CA PRO A 51 1.22 -13.41 24.72
C PRO A 51 -0.17 -12.85 24.37
N ASP A 52 -0.25 -12.04 23.30
CA ASP A 52 -1.42 -11.29 22.88
C ASP A 52 -2.13 -11.92 21.66
N ALA A 53 -1.80 -13.14 21.24
CA ALA A 53 -2.44 -13.80 20.09
C ALA A 53 -3.99 -13.78 20.12
N PRO A 54 -4.69 -13.99 21.26
CA PRO A 54 -6.15 -13.83 21.32
C PRO A 54 -6.65 -12.39 21.10
N ARG A 55 -5.85 -11.39 21.51
CA ARG A 55 -6.14 -9.96 21.31
C ARG A 55 -5.91 -9.56 19.85
N GLU A 56 -4.84 -10.07 19.26
CA GLU A 56 -4.49 -9.90 17.84
C GLU A 56 -5.52 -10.57 16.93
N GLU A 57 -5.99 -11.76 17.29
CA GLU A 57 -7.09 -12.43 16.60
C GLU A 57 -8.40 -11.63 16.66
N GLU A 58 -8.71 -11.03 17.80
CA GLU A 58 -9.90 -10.19 17.99
C GLU A 58 -9.84 -8.88 17.20
N LEU A 59 -8.67 -8.24 17.09
CA LEU A 59 -8.47 -7.12 16.17
C LEU A 59 -8.76 -7.56 14.73
N TRP A 60 -8.20 -8.69 14.29
CA TRP A 60 -8.45 -9.23 12.96
C TRP A 60 -9.88 -9.72 12.70
N ARG A 61 -10.71 -9.94 13.74
CA ARG A 61 -12.15 -10.20 13.57
C ARG A 61 -12.96 -8.93 13.25
N ARG A 62 -12.39 -7.74 13.49
CA ARG A 62 -13.06 -6.45 13.32
C ARG A 62 -12.60 -5.72 12.05
N GLU A 63 -11.36 -5.94 11.63
CA GLU A 63 -10.80 -5.34 10.43
C GLU A 63 -11.34 -5.96 9.14
N THR A 64 -11.62 -5.10 8.16
CA THR A 64 -12.00 -5.47 6.79
C THR A 64 -11.03 -4.82 5.81
N PHE A 65 -10.93 -5.35 4.58
CA PHE A 65 -9.94 -4.87 3.62
C PHE A 65 -10.37 -3.54 2.97
N THR A 66 -10.06 -2.45 3.66
CA THR A 66 -10.42 -1.08 3.28
C THR A 66 -9.19 -0.25 2.93
N LEU A 67 -9.40 0.87 2.24
CA LEU A 67 -8.33 1.83 1.97
C LEU A 67 -7.74 2.39 3.27
N ASN A 68 -8.57 2.64 4.29
CA ASN A 68 -8.14 3.11 5.62
C ASN A 68 -7.10 2.18 6.24
N LEU A 69 -7.36 0.86 6.26
CA LEU A 69 -6.46 -0.14 6.84
C LEU A 69 -5.03 -0.06 6.28
N ILE A 70 -4.87 0.35 5.02
CA ILE A 70 -3.56 0.43 4.36
C ILE A 70 -2.93 1.84 4.41
N VAL A 71 -3.70 2.94 4.43
CA VAL A 71 -3.16 4.33 4.37
C VAL A 71 -3.27 5.18 5.64
N ASP A 72 -4.08 4.80 6.64
CA ASP A 72 -4.28 5.60 7.85
C ASP A 72 -2.95 5.91 8.57
N GLY A 73 -2.81 7.06 9.21
CA GLY A 73 -1.54 7.46 9.86
C GLY A 73 -0.30 7.63 8.96
N ILE A 74 -0.37 7.34 7.65
CA ILE A 74 0.75 7.55 6.70
C ILE A 74 0.62 8.92 6.05
N ASP A 75 -0.47 9.17 5.31
CA ASP A 75 -0.63 10.38 4.51
C ASP A 75 -2.00 11.01 4.70
N ALA A 76 -2.01 12.17 5.36
CA ALA A 76 -3.21 12.96 5.62
C ALA A 76 -3.91 13.44 4.34
N VAL A 77 -3.20 13.64 3.22
CA VAL A 77 -3.80 14.03 1.94
C VAL A 77 -4.68 12.91 1.42
N ILE A 78 -4.14 11.69 1.36
CA ILE A 78 -4.88 10.51 0.90
C ILE A 78 -6.02 10.17 1.88
N PHE A 79 -5.78 10.26 3.19
CA PHE A 79 -6.83 10.07 4.20
C PHE A 79 -8.00 11.04 4.01
N ASN A 80 -7.72 12.33 3.77
CA ASN A 80 -8.74 13.35 3.52
C ASN A 80 -9.52 13.12 2.21
N TRP A 81 -9.00 12.32 1.27
CA TRP A 81 -9.73 11.94 0.07
C TRP A 81 -10.78 10.85 0.32
N ILE A 82 -10.69 10.08 1.41
CA ILE A 82 -11.57 8.95 1.71
C ILE A 82 -12.99 9.43 2.07
N ASN A 83 -13.79 9.71 1.03
CA ASN A 83 -15.18 10.13 1.13
C ASN A 83 -16.02 9.28 0.16
N PRO A 84 -17.28 8.93 0.48
CA PRO A 84 -18.10 8.01 -0.34
C PRO A 84 -18.34 8.43 -1.80
N GLY A 85 -18.17 9.72 -2.13
CA GLY A 85 -18.29 10.26 -3.49
C GLY A 85 -16.99 10.34 -4.30
N ASN A 86 -15.84 10.07 -3.68
CA ASN A 86 -14.53 10.15 -4.34
C ASN A 86 -14.07 8.76 -4.77
N TYR A 87 -13.55 8.64 -5.99
CA TYR A 87 -12.73 7.51 -6.41
C TYR A 87 -11.26 7.82 -6.15
N ILE A 88 -10.48 6.82 -5.75
CA ILE A 88 -9.06 6.99 -5.45
C ILE A 88 -8.30 5.86 -6.14
N PHE A 89 -7.32 6.21 -6.98
CA PHE A 89 -6.31 5.26 -7.44
C PHE A 89 -5.03 5.40 -6.61
N LEU A 90 -4.66 4.36 -5.86
CA LEU A 90 -3.26 4.18 -5.46
C LEU A 90 -2.56 3.37 -6.55
N TYR A 91 -1.37 3.77 -6.96
CA TYR A 91 -0.63 3.04 -7.99
C TYR A 91 0.88 3.09 -7.78
N GLY A 92 1.57 2.06 -8.24
CA GLY A 92 3.01 1.89 -8.10
C GLY A 92 3.66 1.32 -9.37
N GLY A 93 4.96 1.06 -9.27
CA GLY A 93 5.80 0.61 -10.39
C GLY A 93 6.91 1.59 -10.75
N ASP A 94 7.72 1.22 -11.75
CA ASP A 94 8.99 1.87 -12.11
C ASP A 94 9.13 2.20 -13.61
N ASP A 95 8.08 1.99 -14.41
CA ASP A 95 7.96 2.49 -15.78
C ASP A 95 7.22 3.84 -15.78
N LEU A 96 7.95 4.92 -16.10
CA LEU A 96 7.40 6.27 -16.16
C LEU A 96 6.41 6.47 -17.32
N ASP A 97 6.59 5.78 -18.44
CA ASP A 97 5.71 5.92 -19.60
C ASP A 97 4.41 5.14 -19.39
N TRP A 98 4.45 3.99 -18.71
CA TRP A 98 3.24 3.34 -18.17
C TRP A 98 2.49 4.27 -17.21
N ILE A 99 3.19 4.92 -16.27
CA ILE A 99 2.57 5.88 -15.33
C ILE A 99 1.88 7.03 -16.07
N ARG A 100 2.52 7.62 -17.08
CA ARG A 100 1.94 8.68 -17.92
C ARG A 100 0.67 8.19 -18.63
N ARG A 101 0.74 7.08 -19.35
CA ARG A 101 -0.41 6.53 -20.11
C ARG A 101 -1.57 6.19 -19.18
N PHE A 102 -1.30 5.48 -18.09
CA PHE A 102 -2.31 5.11 -17.09
C PHE A 102 -2.98 6.33 -16.45
N THR A 103 -2.21 7.30 -15.94
CA THR A 103 -2.78 8.48 -15.25
C THR A 103 -3.55 9.39 -16.19
N MET A 104 -3.08 9.61 -17.42
CA MET A 104 -3.80 10.40 -18.43
C MET A 104 -5.12 9.74 -18.82
N ALA A 105 -5.10 8.42 -19.09
CA ALA A 105 -6.29 7.67 -19.46
C ALA A 105 -7.31 7.62 -18.30
N ALA A 106 -6.88 7.27 -17.07
CA ALA A 106 -7.76 7.22 -15.90
C ALA A 106 -8.43 8.57 -15.59
N LYS A 107 -7.70 9.68 -15.70
CA LYS A 107 -8.28 11.04 -15.59
C LYS A 107 -9.29 11.34 -16.69
N ALA A 108 -9.05 10.90 -17.92
CA ALA A 108 -9.97 11.08 -19.04
C ALA A 108 -11.28 10.29 -18.82
N THR A 109 -11.20 9.02 -18.42
CA THR A 109 -12.39 8.19 -18.12
C THR A 109 -13.21 8.79 -16.98
N ALA A 110 -12.53 9.26 -15.92
CA ALA A 110 -13.18 9.87 -14.77
C ALA A 110 -13.92 11.18 -15.12
N LYS A 111 -13.26 12.05 -15.91
CA LYS A 111 -13.85 13.31 -16.39
C LYS A 111 -15.08 13.06 -17.26
N ASP A 112 -15.01 12.11 -18.18
CA ASP A 112 -16.11 11.76 -19.08
C ASP A 112 -17.29 11.11 -18.33
N SER A 113 -17.01 10.23 -17.36
CA SER A 113 -17.99 9.63 -16.46
C SER A 113 -18.55 10.59 -15.39
N ASN A 114 -18.09 11.85 -15.33
CA ASN A 114 -18.42 12.83 -14.29
C ASN A 114 -18.22 12.29 -12.86
N VAL A 115 -17.13 11.53 -12.63
CA VAL A 115 -16.74 11.06 -11.30
C VAL A 115 -15.52 11.84 -10.79
N LYS A 116 -15.53 12.16 -9.50
CA LYS A 116 -14.37 12.77 -8.86
C LYS A 116 -13.32 11.69 -8.61
N LEU A 117 -12.18 11.79 -9.30
CA LEU A 117 -11.04 10.88 -9.15
C LEU A 117 -9.83 11.63 -8.56
N GLU A 118 -9.31 11.11 -7.46
CA GLU A 118 -8.00 11.45 -6.92
C GLU A 118 -7.00 10.32 -7.24
N MET A 119 -5.72 10.61 -7.34
CA MET A 119 -4.68 9.61 -7.65
C MET A 119 -3.41 9.87 -6.83
N ALA A 120 -2.75 8.80 -6.37
CA ALA A 120 -1.45 8.89 -5.71
C ALA A 120 -0.47 7.81 -6.20
N TYR A 121 0.74 8.25 -6.58
CA TYR A 121 1.88 7.36 -6.77
C TYR A 121 2.52 7.00 -5.43
N VAL A 122 2.45 5.72 -5.06
CA VAL A 122 2.97 5.17 -3.80
C VAL A 122 4.37 4.55 -3.93
N GLY A 123 4.98 4.65 -5.12
CA GLY A 123 6.34 4.16 -5.38
C GLY A 123 6.41 2.66 -5.69
N LYS A 124 7.52 2.04 -5.30
CA LYS A 124 7.80 0.60 -5.47
C LYS A 124 8.53 0.08 -4.23
N ARG A 125 8.30 -1.19 -3.85
CA ARG A 125 8.90 -1.77 -2.64
C ARG A 125 10.42 -1.93 -2.74
N ASN A 126 10.95 -2.11 -3.95
CA ASN A 126 12.35 -2.47 -4.16
C ASN A 126 13.33 -1.32 -3.86
N HIS A 127 14.14 -1.49 -2.81
CA HIS A 127 15.16 -0.52 -2.40
C HIS A 127 16.30 -0.31 -3.42
N SER A 128 16.61 -1.27 -4.30
CA SER A 128 17.67 -1.06 -5.31
C SER A 128 17.29 -0.02 -6.36
N HIS A 129 15.99 0.25 -6.57
CA HIS A 129 15.51 1.21 -7.56
C HIS A 129 15.35 2.63 -6.98
N ARG A 130 15.85 2.92 -5.77
CA ARG A 130 15.59 4.17 -5.02
C ARG A 130 15.79 5.46 -5.82
N GLU A 131 16.85 5.55 -6.62
CA GLU A 131 17.12 6.74 -7.46
C GLU A 131 16.17 6.84 -8.67
N GLN A 132 15.80 5.72 -9.28
CA GLN A 132 14.77 5.67 -10.33
C GLN A 132 13.40 6.09 -9.78
N ILE A 133 12.99 5.55 -8.63
CA ILE A 133 11.74 5.91 -7.97
C ILE A 133 11.73 7.40 -7.58
N ARG A 134 12.86 7.95 -7.10
CA ARG A 134 12.98 9.40 -6.84
C ARG A 134 12.72 10.24 -8.10
N ARG A 135 13.34 9.88 -9.23
CA ARG A 135 13.12 10.56 -10.53
C ARG A 135 11.68 10.45 -11.01
N ILE A 136 11.04 9.30 -10.81
CA ILE A 136 9.63 9.09 -11.16
C ILE A 136 8.73 9.95 -10.29
N SER A 137 8.92 9.97 -8.96
CA SER A 137 8.16 10.86 -8.06
C SER A 137 8.33 12.35 -8.40
N GLU A 138 9.52 12.74 -8.88
CA GLU A 138 9.77 14.10 -9.38
C GLU A 138 9.05 14.39 -10.69
N ALA A 139 9.06 13.47 -11.66
CA ALA A 139 8.34 13.59 -12.92
C ALA A 139 6.81 13.61 -12.71
N VAL A 140 6.27 12.71 -11.89
CA VAL A 140 4.85 12.65 -11.50
C VAL A 140 4.37 14.00 -10.96
N ARG A 141 5.17 14.65 -10.11
CA ARG A 141 4.87 15.97 -9.55
C ARG A 141 5.05 17.10 -10.57
N ALA A 142 6.12 17.08 -11.37
CA ALA A 142 6.42 18.12 -12.36
C ALA A 142 5.40 18.15 -13.52
N GLU A 143 4.92 16.97 -13.94
CA GLU A 143 3.91 16.78 -14.99
C GLU A 143 2.47 16.83 -14.44
N ASN A 144 2.29 17.05 -13.13
CA ASN A 144 0.99 17.07 -12.45
C ASN A 144 0.13 15.80 -12.71
N LEU A 145 0.78 14.64 -12.75
CA LEU A 145 0.14 13.35 -13.01
C LEU A 145 -0.69 12.88 -11.81
N SER A 146 -0.22 13.10 -10.59
CA SER A 146 -0.92 12.70 -9.35
C SER A 146 -0.24 13.32 -8.11
N HIS A 147 -0.78 13.05 -6.92
CA HIS A 147 -0.01 13.18 -5.68
C HIS A 147 1.11 12.13 -5.64
N SER A 148 2.23 12.41 -4.98
CA SER A 148 3.39 11.51 -5.04
C SER A 148 4.12 11.42 -3.72
N TRP A 149 4.38 10.19 -3.27
CA TRP A 149 5.27 9.92 -2.15
C TRP A 149 6.73 10.07 -2.57
N ALA A 150 7.17 11.31 -2.71
CA ALA A 150 8.59 11.66 -2.88
C ALA A 150 9.41 11.42 -1.60
N GLU A 151 8.76 11.42 -0.43
CA GLU A 151 9.38 11.16 0.86
C GLU A 151 9.60 9.65 1.08
N PRO A 152 10.85 9.17 1.23
CA PRO A 152 11.12 7.74 1.41
C PRO A 152 10.47 7.12 2.65
N ALA A 153 10.16 7.92 3.67
CA ALA A 153 9.52 7.47 4.89
C ALA A 153 8.07 7.01 4.65
N LEU A 154 7.26 7.77 3.90
CA LEU A 154 5.86 7.44 3.60
C LEU A 154 5.75 6.10 2.86
N MET A 155 6.55 5.96 1.81
CA MET A 155 6.67 4.72 1.03
C MET A 155 7.14 3.56 1.92
N TRP A 156 8.14 3.76 2.79
CA TRP A 156 8.60 2.72 3.70
C TRP A 156 7.50 2.28 4.69
N PHE A 157 6.78 3.21 5.32
CA PHE A 157 5.69 2.89 6.25
C PHE A 157 4.59 2.07 5.58
N PHE A 158 4.20 2.40 4.34
CA PHE A 158 3.20 1.66 3.59
C PHE A 158 3.61 0.20 3.32
N TRP A 159 4.80 -0.01 2.74
CA TRP A 159 5.29 -1.36 2.44
C TRP A 159 5.56 -2.16 3.71
N ALA A 160 6.13 -1.54 4.74
CA ALA A 160 6.37 -2.19 6.03
C ALA A 160 5.06 -2.58 6.74
N ARG A 161 4.00 -1.75 6.63
CA ARG A 161 2.66 -2.09 7.15
C ARG A 161 2.08 -3.30 6.41
N LEU A 162 2.09 -3.30 5.08
CA LEU A 162 1.60 -4.45 4.29
C LEU A 162 2.33 -5.75 4.65
N GLU A 163 3.67 -5.73 4.73
CA GLU A 163 4.45 -6.90 5.14
C GLU A 163 4.15 -7.33 6.59
N SER A 164 3.99 -6.39 7.52
CA SER A 164 3.69 -6.67 8.94
C SER A 164 2.29 -7.26 9.12
N MET A 165 1.30 -6.77 8.37
CA MET A 165 -0.06 -7.31 8.39
C MET A 165 -0.13 -8.73 7.81
N LEU A 166 0.57 -8.99 6.69
CA LEU A 166 0.68 -10.34 6.13
C LEU A 166 1.36 -11.29 7.12
N TYR A 167 2.44 -10.83 7.76
CA TYR A 167 3.15 -11.60 8.79
C TYR A 167 2.25 -11.98 9.97
N SER A 168 1.57 -10.99 10.54
CA SER A 168 0.64 -11.17 11.67
C SER A 168 -0.42 -12.23 11.39
N LYS A 169 -1.10 -12.17 10.23
CA LYS A 169 -2.08 -13.21 9.85
C LYS A 169 -1.45 -14.60 9.70
N ILE A 170 -0.27 -14.69 9.11
CA ILE A 170 0.48 -15.96 9.01
C ILE A 170 0.81 -16.52 10.41
N GLN A 171 1.20 -15.68 11.37
CA GLN A 171 1.52 -16.13 12.74
C GLN A 171 0.30 -16.71 13.48
N LEU A 172 -0.90 -16.21 13.20
CA LEU A 172 -2.14 -16.71 13.78
C LEU A 172 -2.66 -18.01 13.13
N GLY A 173 -1.91 -18.61 12.20
CA GLY A 173 -2.38 -19.76 11.42
C GLY A 173 -3.48 -19.41 10.41
N LYS A 174 -3.82 -18.13 10.26
CA LYS A 174 -4.76 -17.62 9.25
C LYS A 174 -4.07 -17.49 7.89
N SER A 175 -3.42 -18.56 7.45
CA SER A 175 -2.91 -18.71 6.08
C SER A 175 -4.00 -19.20 5.10
N ASP A 176 -5.27 -19.04 5.48
CA ASP A 176 -6.41 -19.40 4.66
C ASP A 176 -6.48 -18.47 3.43
N ASP A 177 -6.64 -19.06 2.26
CA ASP A 177 -6.77 -18.29 1.01
C ASP A 177 -8.15 -17.62 0.88
N HIS A 178 -9.10 -17.87 1.78
CA HIS A 178 -10.41 -17.18 1.81
C HIS A 178 -10.41 -15.86 2.61
N ASP A 179 -9.32 -15.50 3.29
CA ASP A 179 -9.23 -14.23 4.03
C ASP A 179 -9.01 -13.06 3.05
N GLU A 180 -10.04 -12.23 2.85
CA GLU A 180 -10.03 -11.09 1.91
C GLU A 180 -8.90 -10.09 2.18
N VAL A 181 -8.54 -9.86 3.46
CA VAL A 181 -7.43 -8.96 3.83
C VAL A 181 -6.10 -9.61 3.45
N MET A 182 -5.93 -10.90 3.69
CA MET A 182 -4.73 -11.62 3.26
C MET A 182 -4.63 -11.64 1.73
N GLN A 183 -5.70 -11.93 1.00
CA GLN A 183 -5.72 -11.89 -0.47
C GLN A 183 -5.34 -10.51 -0.99
N GLY A 184 -5.96 -9.45 -0.45
CA GLY A 184 -5.70 -8.07 -0.87
C GLY A 184 -4.25 -7.63 -0.65
N ILE A 185 -3.67 -7.98 0.50
CA ILE A 185 -2.25 -7.71 0.79
C ILE A 185 -1.33 -8.54 -0.11
N LYS A 186 -1.60 -9.85 -0.29
CA LYS A 186 -0.87 -10.74 -1.20
C LYS A 186 -0.88 -10.18 -2.64
N LYS A 187 -2.02 -9.65 -3.11
CA LYS A 187 -2.19 -9.00 -4.42
C LYS A 187 -1.28 -7.80 -4.60
N ILE A 188 -1.33 -6.81 -3.69
CA ILE A 188 -0.49 -5.60 -3.78
C ILE A 188 1.01 -5.97 -3.76
N LEU A 189 1.43 -6.84 -2.83
CA LEU A 189 2.82 -7.26 -2.69
C LEU A 189 3.33 -8.09 -3.89
N SER A 190 2.43 -8.76 -4.61
CA SER A 190 2.74 -9.51 -5.83
C SER A 190 2.86 -8.60 -7.05
N TYR A 191 1.87 -7.74 -7.27
CA TYR A 191 1.81 -6.93 -8.49
C TYR A 191 2.92 -5.87 -8.55
N ASP A 192 3.42 -5.41 -7.39
CA ASP A 192 4.64 -4.57 -7.29
C ASP A 192 5.87 -5.22 -7.96
N LYS A 193 5.96 -6.55 -7.97
CA LYS A 193 7.05 -7.28 -8.64
C LYS A 193 6.87 -7.40 -10.15
N LEU A 194 5.63 -7.31 -10.65
CA LEU A 194 5.28 -7.50 -12.06
C LEU A 194 5.37 -6.21 -12.90
N GLY A 195 5.65 -5.06 -12.26
CA GLY A 195 5.79 -3.77 -12.94
C GLY A 195 4.81 -2.73 -12.39
N GLY A 196 4.07 -2.08 -13.28
CA GLY A 196 2.97 -1.19 -12.89
C GLY A 196 1.84 -1.94 -12.20
N TRP A 197 1.19 -1.30 -11.23
CA TRP A 197 -0.01 -1.85 -10.56
C TRP A 197 -0.91 -0.72 -10.05
N ALA A 198 -2.20 -0.98 -9.91
CA ALA A 198 -3.16 -0.03 -9.35
C ALA A 198 -4.22 -0.69 -8.47
N LEU A 199 -4.58 -0.01 -7.39
CA LEU A 199 -5.72 -0.27 -6.52
C LEU A 199 -6.74 0.87 -6.72
N LEU A 200 -7.97 0.52 -7.05
CA LEU A 200 -9.10 1.46 -7.11
C LEU A 200 -9.95 1.32 -5.85
N SER A 201 -10.25 2.44 -5.20
CA SER A 201 -11.29 2.51 -4.17
C SER A 201 -12.39 3.51 -4.55
N LYS A 202 -13.53 3.38 -3.86
CA LYS A 202 -14.59 4.38 -3.80
C LYS A 202 -14.81 4.74 -2.32
N GLY A 203 -14.28 5.89 -1.91
CA GLY A 203 -14.05 6.17 -0.49
C GLY A 203 -13.18 5.09 0.14
N ALA A 204 -13.66 4.46 1.22
CA ALA A 204 -12.95 3.41 1.94
C ALA A 204 -13.04 2.02 1.27
N GLU A 205 -14.06 1.79 0.43
CA GLU A 205 -14.35 0.50 -0.21
C GLU A 205 -13.35 0.24 -1.34
N ILE A 206 -12.55 -0.83 -1.25
CA ILE A 206 -11.65 -1.25 -2.32
C ILE A 206 -12.47 -1.98 -3.39
N VAL A 207 -12.48 -1.42 -4.61
CA VAL A 207 -13.24 -1.94 -5.76
C VAL A 207 -12.46 -3.05 -6.47
N MET A 208 -11.15 -2.85 -6.66
CA MET A 208 -10.28 -3.80 -7.37
C MET A 208 -8.80 -3.50 -7.11
N ILE A 209 -7.97 -4.55 -7.11
CA ILE A 209 -6.51 -4.47 -7.19
C ILE A 209 -6.08 -5.15 -8.47
N THR A 210 -5.20 -4.51 -9.23
CA THR A 210 -4.85 -4.89 -10.60
C THR A 210 -3.37 -4.69 -10.89
N HIS A 211 -2.83 -5.54 -11.75
CA HIS A 211 -1.48 -5.42 -12.30
C HIS A 211 -1.49 -4.53 -13.56
N GLY A 212 -0.34 -4.35 -14.21
CA GLY A 212 -0.10 -3.31 -15.23
C GLY A 212 -1.07 -3.27 -16.41
N VAL A 213 -1.76 -4.37 -16.73
CA VAL A 213 -2.79 -4.41 -17.79
C VAL A 213 -4.01 -3.52 -17.51
N ILE A 214 -4.16 -2.97 -16.30
CA ILE A 214 -5.15 -1.93 -16.00
C ILE A 214 -5.02 -0.70 -16.91
N GLU A 215 -3.80 -0.38 -17.40
CA GLU A 215 -3.59 0.65 -18.42
C GLU A 215 -4.44 0.40 -19.67
N ARG A 216 -4.55 -0.88 -20.09
CA ARG A 216 -5.38 -1.29 -21.24
C ARG A 216 -6.85 -0.99 -20.96
N THR A 217 -7.35 -1.37 -19.78
CA THR A 217 -8.75 -1.16 -19.35
C THR A 217 -9.17 0.30 -19.40
N VAL A 218 -8.35 1.22 -18.87
CA VAL A 218 -8.67 2.65 -18.90
C VAL A 218 -8.50 3.26 -20.30
N THR A 219 -7.55 2.76 -21.10
CA THR A 219 -7.28 3.27 -22.46
C THR A 219 -8.38 2.90 -23.46
N VAL A 220 -9.04 1.75 -23.32
CA VAL A 220 -10.10 1.30 -24.27
C VAL A 220 -11.51 1.81 -23.91
N TYR A 221 -11.67 2.55 -22.82
CA TYR A 221 -12.95 3.01 -22.23
C TYR A 221 -13.98 3.48 -23.26
N ASP A 222 -13.64 4.47 -24.10
CA ASP A 222 -14.55 5.08 -25.06
C ASP A 222 -15.13 4.10 -26.09
N ARG A 223 -14.43 2.99 -26.34
CA ARG A 223 -14.77 2.00 -27.38
C ARG A 223 -15.43 0.74 -26.82
N THR A 224 -15.46 0.57 -25.50
CA THR A 224 -15.84 -0.70 -24.87
C THR A 224 -16.86 -0.50 -23.75
N TRP A 225 -16.42 -0.11 -22.55
CA TRP A 225 -17.24 -0.14 -21.34
C TRP A 225 -17.89 1.19 -20.95
N LYS A 226 -17.59 2.29 -21.63
CA LYS A 226 -18.27 3.59 -21.49
C LYS A 226 -19.80 3.49 -21.55
N THR A 227 -20.33 2.71 -22.49
CA THR A 227 -21.77 2.50 -22.68
C THR A 227 -22.44 1.76 -21.50
N HIS A 228 -21.66 1.06 -20.66
CA HIS A 228 -22.14 0.38 -19.46
C HIS A 228 -22.14 1.27 -18.21
N VAL A 229 -21.44 2.41 -18.21
CA VAL A 229 -21.38 3.31 -17.04
C VAL A 229 -22.77 3.84 -16.62
N PRO A 230 -23.66 4.28 -17.54
CA PRO A 230 -24.98 4.78 -17.14
C PRO A 230 -25.90 3.74 -16.48
N THR A 231 -25.68 2.45 -16.74
CA THR A 231 -26.55 1.36 -16.25
C THR A 231 -25.94 0.55 -15.10
N LYS A 232 -24.61 0.34 -15.10
CA LYS A 232 -23.88 -0.40 -14.07
C LYS A 232 -23.18 0.50 -13.03
N GLY A 233 -22.97 1.77 -13.34
CA GLY A 233 -22.08 2.67 -12.59
C GLY A 233 -20.59 2.44 -12.89
N TYR A 234 -19.76 3.44 -12.60
CA TYR A 234 -18.34 3.46 -12.95
C TYR A 234 -17.54 2.26 -12.38
N SER A 235 -17.66 1.98 -11.08
CA SER A 235 -16.98 0.84 -10.42
C SER A 235 -17.24 -0.47 -11.15
N LYS A 236 -18.52 -0.83 -11.35
CA LYS A 236 -18.90 -2.13 -11.87
C LYS A 236 -18.63 -2.24 -13.37
N ALA A 237 -18.83 -1.16 -14.13
CA ALA A 237 -18.51 -1.15 -15.56
C ALA A 237 -17.00 -1.37 -15.82
N MET A 238 -16.12 -0.74 -15.02
CA MET A 238 -14.68 -0.97 -15.09
C MET A 238 -14.30 -2.39 -14.62
N TYR A 239 -14.84 -2.84 -13.49
CA TYR A 239 -14.57 -4.16 -12.93
C TYR A 239 -14.95 -5.28 -13.91
N ASP A 240 -16.19 -5.28 -14.41
CA ASP A 240 -16.71 -6.28 -15.33
C ASP A 240 -15.82 -6.35 -16.59
N HIS A 241 -15.48 -5.20 -17.20
CA HIS A 241 -14.64 -5.19 -18.40
C HIS A 241 -13.20 -5.64 -18.15
N HIS A 242 -12.60 -5.23 -17.02
CA HIS A 242 -11.26 -5.69 -16.67
C HIS A 242 -11.23 -7.21 -16.47
N HIS A 243 -12.17 -7.73 -15.68
CA HIS A 243 -12.19 -9.13 -15.27
C HIS A 243 -12.65 -10.06 -16.40
N ASP A 244 -13.77 -9.73 -17.07
CA ASP A 244 -14.40 -10.63 -18.03
C ASP A 244 -13.72 -10.58 -19.40
N GLU A 245 -13.14 -9.43 -19.80
CA GLU A 245 -12.50 -9.24 -21.10
C GLU A 245 -10.97 -9.15 -21.00
N VAL A 246 -10.42 -8.18 -20.23
CA VAL A 246 -8.96 -7.94 -20.24
C VAL A 246 -8.19 -9.11 -19.62
N LEU A 247 -8.55 -9.58 -18.43
CA LEU A 247 -7.88 -10.73 -17.79
C LEU A 247 -8.14 -12.06 -18.50
N ARG A 248 -9.23 -12.19 -19.25
CA ARG A 248 -9.50 -13.33 -20.13
C ARG A 248 -8.53 -13.38 -21.31
N GLU A 249 -8.11 -12.23 -21.82
CA GLU A 249 -7.15 -12.13 -22.92
C GLU A 249 -5.69 -12.13 -22.47
N THR A 250 -5.36 -11.47 -21.35
CA THR A 250 -3.98 -11.34 -20.86
C THR A 250 -3.57 -12.43 -19.87
N GLY A 251 -4.55 -13.18 -19.33
CA GLY A 251 -4.36 -14.11 -18.23
C GLY A 251 -4.31 -13.43 -16.86
N HIS A 252 -4.47 -14.25 -15.82
CA HIS A 252 -4.22 -13.85 -14.43
C HIS A 252 -2.77 -14.17 -14.09
N PRO A 253 -1.94 -13.20 -13.69
CA PRO A 253 -0.56 -13.47 -13.34
C PRO A 253 -0.50 -14.25 -12.02
N CYS A 254 0.33 -15.29 -11.96
CA CYS A 254 0.52 -16.02 -10.73
C CYS A 254 1.20 -15.16 -9.65
N ALA A 255 0.85 -15.42 -8.40
CA ALA A 255 1.42 -14.75 -7.23
C ALA A 255 2.95 -14.88 -7.17
N HIS A 256 3.63 -13.77 -6.92
CA HIS A 256 5.09 -13.75 -6.75
C HIS A 256 5.48 -12.63 -5.77
N PHE A 257 5.79 -12.99 -4.52
CA PHE A 257 6.07 -12.01 -3.47
C PHE A 257 7.09 -12.53 -2.44
N ASP A 258 8.06 -11.68 -2.10
CA ASP A 258 9.08 -11.97 -1.08
C ASP A 258 8.70 -11.50 0.32
N PHE A 259 9.32 -12.16 1.30
CA PHE A 259 9.11 -11.98 2.74
C PHE A 259 10.31 -11.27 3.40
N HIS A 260 10.56 -9.99 3.10
CA HIS A 260 11.78 -9.31 3.57
C HIS A 260 11.85 -9.17 5.10
N ILE A 261 10.78 -8.71 5.75
CA ILE A 261 10.74 -8.57 7.22
C ILE A 261 10.66 -9.93 7.92
N THR A 262 9.90 -10.88 7.37
CA THR A 262 9.56 -12.15 8.05
C THR A 262 10.62 -13.25 7.90
N ALA A 263 11.53 -13.12 6.94
CA ALA A 263 12.71 -13.97 6.84
C ALA A 263 13.58 -13.89 8.11
N ARG A 264 13.71 -12.69 8.70
CA ARG A 264 14.53 -12.47 9.91
C ARG A 264 13.98 -13.12 11.18
N SER A 265 12.67 -13.39 11.23
CA SER A 265 12.04 -14.09 12.36
C SER A 265 11.97 -15.61 12.18
N GLY A 266 12.37 -16.14 11.01
CA GLY A 266 12.44 -17.58 10.75
C GLY A 266 11.10 -18.28 10.58
N ARG A 267 10.01 -17.55 10.34
CA ARG A 267 8.63 -18.10 10.34
C ARG A 267 7.87 -17.91 9.02
N ILE A 268 8.58 -17.96 7.91
CA ILE A 268 7.98 -18.10 6.58
C ILE A 268 7.38 -19.52 6.49
N PRO A 269 6.09 -19.68 6.11
CA PRO A 269 5.46 -20.99 5.94
C PRO A 269 6.30 -21.94 5.07
N GLU A 270 6.21 -23.24 5.35
CA GLU A 270 6.89 -24.25 4.50
C GLU A 270 6.17 -24.47 3.18
N LYS A 271 4.85 -24.26 3.16
CA LYS A 271 3.97 -24.43 2.00
C LYS A 271 2.96 -23.29 1.97
N MET A 272 2.63 -22.82 0.77
CA MET A 272 1.58 -21.85 0.50
C MET A 272 1.03 -22.13 -0.90
N ASN A 273 -0.25 -21.85 -1.14
CA ASN A 273 -0.82 -21.91 -2.48
C ASN A 273 -0.91 -20.50 -3.08
N CYS A 274 -0.88 -20.42 -4.41
CA CYS A 274 -1.08 -19.19 -5.15
C CYS A 274 -2.55 -18.75 -5.01
N PHE A 275 -2.81 -17.49 -4.64
CA PHE A 275 -4.17 -16.98 -4.48
C PHE A 275 -4.94 -16.82 -5.81
N GLU A 276 -4.26 -16.83 -6.96
CA GLU A 276 -4.90 -16.76 -8.29
C GLU A 276 -5.14 -18.15 -8.92
N CYS A 277 -4.19 -19.08 -8.81
CA CYS A 277 -4.26 -20.38 -9.50
C CYS A 277 -4.37 -21.59 -8.56
N HIS A 278 -4.36 -21.38 -7.25
CA HIS A 278 -4.43 -22.38 -6.17
C HIS A 278 -3.39 -23.50 -6.20
N ARG A 279 -2.39 -23.42 -7.09
CA ARG A 279 -1.26 -24.35 -7.14
C ARG A 279 -0.28 -24.07 -5.99
N PRO A 280 0.42 -25.09 -5.46
CA PRO A 280 1.50 -24.89 -4.51
C PRO A 280 2.57 -23.94 -5.06
N MET A 281 3.00 -22.99 -4.25
CA MET A 281 4.10 -22.08 -4.55
C MET A 281 5.43 -22.65 -4.07
N GLU A 282 6.49 -22.40 -4.83
CA GLU A 282 7.85 -22.76 -4.46
C GLU A 282 8.44 -21.73 -3.50
N LYS A 283 9.23 -22.19 -2.53
CA LYS A 283 9.88 -21.35 -1.51
C LYS A 283 11.33 -21.10 -1.89
N TYR A 284 11.60 -19.89 -2.36
CA TYR A 284 12.96 -19.43 -2.66
C TYR A 284 13.57 -18.73 -1.43
N MET A 285 14.87 -18.95 -1.21
CA MET A 285 15.68 -18.20 -0.25
C MET A 285 16.93 -17.70 -0.96
N SER A 286 17.19 -16.40 -0.92
CA SER A 286 18.32 -15.76 -1.59
C SER A 286 19.35 -15.21 -0.58
N PHE A 287 20.60 -15.20 -0.99
CA PHE A 287 21.71 -14.54 -0.30
C PHE A 287 22.32 -13.52 -1.25
N ALA A 288 22.56 -12.30 -0.79
CA ALA A 288 23.15 -11.22 -1.60
C ALA A 288 24.45 -10.73 -0.97
N CYS A 289 25.46 -10.45 -1.81
CA CYS A 289 26.72 -9.85 -1.39
C CYS A 289 26.64 -8.32 -1.48
N CYS A 290 27.48 -7.60 -0.73
CA CYS A 290 27.47 -6.14 -0.64
C CYS A 290 28.05 -5.39 -1.88
N HIS A 291 28.18 -6.06 -3.03
CA HIS A 291 28.87 -5.54 -4.22
C HIS A 291 28.08 -5.68 -5.54
N ASP A 292 26.86 -6.24 -5.53
CA ASP A 292 26.06 -6.45 -6.75
C ASP A 292 25.32 -5.18 -7.20
N GLU A 293 26.01 -4.31 -7.93
CA GLU A 293 25.40 -3.26 -8.75
C GLU A 293 25.05 -3.72 -10.18
N LYS A 294 25.29 -4.99 -10.55
CA LYS A 294 25.23 -5.46 -11.97
C LYS A 294 24.77 -6.91 -12.20
N LEU A 295 23.61 -7.32 -11.70
CA LEU A 295 23.01 -8.63 -12.06
C LEU A 295 21.47 -8.58 -12.22
N LEU A 296 20.96 -7.68 -13.06
CA LEU A 296 19.58 -7.76 -13.60
C LEU A 296 19.46 -7.43 -15.12
N ASP A 297 20.55 -6.99 -15.77
CA ASP A 297 20.63 -6.87 -17.24
C ASP A 297 21.41 -8.07 -17.83
N GLN A 298 20.78 -9.26 -17.79
CA GLN A 298 21.02 -10.45 -18.62
C GLN A 298 20.52 -11.69 -17.88
N ASP A 299 19.37 -12.22 -18.29
CA ASP A 299 19.09 -13.67 -18.36
C ASP A 299 17.87 -13.95 -19.26
N GLU A 300 17.87 -13.36 -20.47
CA GLU A 300 17.17 -13.96 -21.60
C GLU A 300 17.99 -15.16 -22.12
N ASN A 301 17.84 -16.31 -21.47
CA ASN A 301 17.90 -17.67 -22.04
C ASN A 301 18.08 -18.68 -20.91
N TYR A 302 17.11 -19.59 -20.74
CA TYR A 302 17.41 -21.02 -20.78
C TYR A 302 16.13 -21.78 -21.18
N ASN A 303 16.09 -22.19 -22.45
CA ASN A 303 15.23 -23.31 -22.86
C ASN A 303 15.77 -24.60 -22.23
N PHE A 304 14.91 -25.39 -21.59
CA PHE A 304 14.86 -26.86 -21.75
C PHE A 304 13.50 -27.40 -21.29
#